data_AF-A0A382V9C9-F1
#
_entry.id   AF-A0A382V9C9-F1
#
_cell.length_a   1.000
_cell.length_b   1.000
_cell.length_c   1.000
_cell.angle_alpha   90.00
_cell.angle_beta   90.00
_cell.angle_gamma   90.00
#
_symmetry.space_group_name_H-M   'P 1'
#
loop_
_entity.id
_entity.type
_entity.pdbx_description
1 polymer ?
#
loop_
_entity_poly.entity_id
_entity_poly.type
_entity_poly.pdbx_seq_one_letter_code
_entity_poly.pdbx_strand_id
1 'polypeptide(L)'
;MELGQQMPSKIDTQLDALEENGFLLIEGALSSTETESARQRIEHARQKGWEEGLNSVGNMWFDSLLDREPEHFSHLVGHVNVRPFLEGMMGKQCQLRSFRAHINPGPYLQEWHMDFYGYWEEQRAAHQYRFTVPPVGINTTYYFQDNGPGDGQLKFVKNGHLLEPPHLHATPMDRPGFEAWCEAQEH
;
A
#
# COMPACT_ATOMS: atom_id res chain seq x y z
N MET A 1 -1.68 44.26 1.13
CA MET A 1 -0.86 43.28 1.87
C MET A 1 -0.68 42.10 0.94
N GLU A 2 0.45 42.06 0.23
CA GLU A 2 0.83 40.88 -0.54
C GLU A 2 1.20 39.79 0.48
N LEU A 3 0.43 38.71 0.50
CA LEU A 3 0.81 37.48 1.18
C LEU A 3 2.06 36.97 0.47
N GLY A 4 3.22 37.10 1.11
CA GLY A 4 4.46 36.52 0.60
C GLY A 4 4.24 35.03 0.36
N GLN A 5 4.41 34.59 -0.88
CA GLN A 5 4.40 33.17 -1.23
C GLN A 5 5.48 32.46 -0.44
N GLN A 6 5.08 31.76 0.61
CA GLN A 6 5.95 30.85 1.33
C GLN A 6 6.18 29.64 0.40
N MET A 7 7.43 29.35 0.07
CA MET A 7 7.74 28.18 -0.76
C MET A 7 7.22 26.91 -0.07
N PRO A 8 6.68 25.94 -0.84
CA PRO A 8 6.18 24.70 -0.27
C PRO A 8 7.29 23.99 0.51
N SER A 9 6.93 23.39 1.64
CA SER A 9 7.89 22.56 2.37
C SER A 9 8.25 21.33 1.54
N LYS A 10 9.37 20.67 1.86
CA LYS A 10 9.74 19.40 1.22
C LYS A 10 8.61 18.37 1.29
N ILE A 11 7.87 18.35 2.40
CA ILE A 11 6.73 17.45 2.59
C ILE A 11 5.58 17.82 1.65
N ASP A 12 5.25 19.10 1.49
CA ASP A 12 4.16 19.52 0.60
C ASP A 12 4.43 19.10 -0.84
N THR A 13 5.66 19.31 -1.34
CA THR A 13 6.03 18.83 -2.69
C THR A 13 5.96 17.32 -2.84
N GLN A 14 6.24 16.55 -1.78
CA GLN A 14 6.12 15.10 -1.80
C GLN A 14 4.66 14.62 -1.69
N LEU A 15 3.80 15.37 -1.01
CA LEU A 15 2.35 15.14 -0.98
C LEU A 15 1.75 15.41 -2.37
N ASP A 16 2.12 16.52 -3.00
CA ASP A 16 1.73 16.82 -4.39
C ASP A 16 2.13 15.68 -5.34
N ALA A 17 3.37 15.17 -5.19
CA ALA A 17 3.84 14.04 -5.98
C ALA A 17 3.07 12.73 -5.70
N LEU A 18 2.66 12.49 -4.45
CA LEU A 18 1.84 11.33 -4.09
C LEU A 18 0.43 11.45 -4.69
N GLU A 19 -0.18 12.62 -4.68
CA GLU A 19 -1.47 12.88 -5.31
C GLU A 19 -1.41 12.73 -6.83
N GLU A 20 -0.37 13.28 -7.46
CA GLU A 20 -0.18 13.24 -8.91
C GLU A 20 0.09 11.81 -9.41
N ASN A 21 1.02 11.10 -8.76
CA ASN A 21 1.50 9.80 -9.26
C ASN A 21 0.74 8.60 -8.68
N GLY A 22 0.06 8.78 -7.55
CA GLY A 22 -0.61 7.69 -6.82
C GLY A 22 0.33 6.85 -5.94
N PHE A 23 1.64 7.11 -5.97
CA PHE A 23 2.64 6.47 -5.12
C PHE A 23 3.81 7.42 -4.82
N LEU A 24 4.55 7.13 -3.75
CA LEU A 24 5.75 7.86 -3.36
C LEU A 24 6.78 6.89 -2.77
N LEU A 25 8.02 6.95 -3.26
CA LEU A 25 9.15 6.25 -2.64
C LEU A 25 9.77 7.13 -1.54
N ILE A 26 9.83 6.59 -0.32
CA ILE A 26 10.51 7.24 0.81
C ILE A 26 11.82 6.48 1.08
N GLU A 27 12.90 6.94 0.47
CA GLU A 27 14.23 6.38 0.69
C GLU A 27 14.68 6.56 2.14
N GLY A 28 15.24 5.50 2.73
CA GLY A 28 15.69 5.54 4.12
C GLY A 28 14.55 5.70 5.14
N ALA A 29 13.32 5.27 4.79
CA ALA A 29 12.20 5.30 5.72
C ALA A 29 12.50 4.55 7.03
N LEU A 30 13.25 3.45 6.95
CA LEU A 30 13.78 2.68 8.07
C LEU A 30 15.31 2.74 8.07
N SER A 31 15.91 2.72 9.26
CA SER A 31 17.34 2.47 9.41
C SER A 31 17.69 1.01 9.11
N SER A 32 18.96 0.74 8.76
CA SER A 32 19.43 -0.63 8.51
C SER A 32 19.21 -1.57 9.70
N THR A 33 19.27 -1.06 10.93
CA THR A 33 18.98 -1.83 12.15
C THR A 33 17.51 -2.18 12.28
N GLU A 34 16.60 -1.23 12.02
CA GLU A 34 15.15 -1.48 12.03
C GLU A 34 14.77 -2.48 10.93
N THR A 35 15.30 -2.28 9.73
CA THR A 35 15.12 -3.17 8.59
C THR A 35 15.54 -4.61 8.92
N GLU A 36 16.76 -4.79 9.43
CA GLU A 36 17.27 -6.12 9.77
C GLU A 36 16.52 -6.76 10.94
N SER A 37 16.15 -5.97 11.96
CA SER A 37 15.37 -6.48 13.09
C SER A 37 14.01 -7.02 12.64
N ALA A 38 13.25 -6.24 11.87
CA ALA A 38 11.96 -6.66 11.34
C ALA A 38 12.10 -7.90 10.43
N ARG A 39 13.12 -7.91 9.54
CA ARG A 39 13.42 -9.04 8.66
C ARG A 39 13.66 -10.34 9.44
N GLN A 40 14.47 -10.29 10.50
CA GLN A 40 14.76 -11.45 11.33
C GLN A 40 13.51 -11.96 12.07
N ARG A 41 12.62 -11.07 12.52
CA ARG A 41 11.37 -11.47 13.18
C ARG A 41 10.38 -12.12 12.21
N ILE A 42 10.26 -11.59 10.99
CA ILE A 42 9.44 -12.20 9.93
C ILE A 42 9.98 -13.59 9.57
N GLU A 43 11.29 -13.75 9.46
CA GLU A 43 11.92 -15.06 9.21
C GLU A 43 11.75 -16.02 10.41
N HIS A 44 11.79 -15.51 11.65
CA HIS A 44 11.47 -16.30 12.83
C HIS A 44 10.02 -16.83 12.78
N ALA A 45 9.06 -15.98 12.42
CA ALA A 45 7.66 -16.38 12.25
C ALA A 45 7.52 -17.48 11.18
N ARG A 46 8.23 -17.37 10.06
CA ARG A 46 8.30 -18.42 9.03
C ARG A 46 8.83 -19.75 9.61
N GLN A 47 9.91 -19.72 10.37
CA GLN A 47 10.49 -20.92 10.99
C GLN A 47 9.54 -21.57 12.01
N LYS A 48 8.63 -20.79 12.60
CA LYS A 48 7.61 -21.26 13.52
C LYS A 48 6.34 -21.77 12.84
N GLY A 49 6.21 -21.63 11.52
CA GLY A 49 5.00 -22.01 10.79
C GLY A 49 3.82 -21.08 11.12
N TRP A 50 4.07 -19.79 11.29
CA TRP A 50 3.04 -18.82 11.67
C TRP A 50 2.35 -18.15 10.48
N GLU A 51 2.70 -18.51 9.25
CA GLU A 51 2.05 -18.01 8.05
C GLU A 51 0.55 -18.35 8.04
N GLU A 52 -0.28 -17.37 7.68
CA GLU A 52 -1.72 -17.59 7.49
C GLU A 52 -2.03 -18.16 6.10
N GLY A 53 -1.07 -18.07 5.16
CA GLY A 53 -1.19 -18.79 3.91
C GLY A 53 -0.02 -18.59 2.95
N LEU A 54 -0.09 -19.37 1.88
CA LEU A 54 0.81 -19.36 0.73
C LEU A 54 -0.04 -19.55 -0.52
N ASN A 55 -0.05 -18.58 -1.43
CA ASN A 55 -0.86 -18.67 -2.64
C ASN A 55 -0.09 -19.32 -3.81
N SER A 56 -0.81 -19.59 -4.89
CA SER A 56 -0.27 -20.23 -6.10
C SER A 56 0.81 -19.42 -6.81
N VAL A 57 0.88 -18.10 -6.59
CA VAL A 57 1.90 -17.22 -7.15
C VAL A 57 3.13 -17.09 -6.23
N GLY A 58 3.20 -17.87 -5.16
CA GLY A 58 4.38 -17.94 -4.30
C GLY A 58 4.47 -16.81 -3.25
N ASN A 59 3.36 -16.14 -2.94
CA ASN A 59 3.30 -15.17 -1.85
C ASN A 59 2.89 -15.86 -0.54
N MET A 60 3.79 -15.86 0.43
CA MET A 60 3.51 -16.22 1.81
C MET A 60 3.18 -14.96 2.59
N TRP A 61 2.10 -14.96 3.38
CA TRP A 61 1.71 -13.79 4.17
C TRP A 61 1.51 -14.09 5.64
N PHE A 62 1.73 -13.03 6.44
CA PHE A 62 1.58 -13.04 7.88
C PHE A 62 0.66 -11.89 8.34
N ASP A 63 -0.54 -12.20 8.83
CA ASP A 63 -1.56 -11.24 9.27
C ASP A 63 -1.52 -10.97 10.78
N SER A 64 -1.06 -11.94 11.59
CA SER A 64 -1.13 -11.86 13.05
C SER A 64 0.16 -11.41 13.74
N LEU A 65 1.18 -10.94 13.00
CA LEU A 65 2.47 -10.58 13.61
C LEU A 65 2.37 -9.45 14.62
N LEU A 66 1.53 -8.44 14.35
CA LEU A 66 1.32 -7.33 15.26
C LEU A 66 0.67 -7.78 16.58
N ASP A 67 -0.23 -8.75 16.52
CA ASP A 67 -0.89 -9.32 17.70
C ASP A 67 0.04 -10.26 18.49
N ARG A 68 0.88 -11.02 17.78
CA ARG A 68 1.79 -11.99 18.38
C ARG A 68 3.01 -11.36 19.02
N GLU A 69 3.60 -10.36 18.37
CA GLU A 69 4.87 -9.73 18.75
C GLU A 69 4.80 -8.20 18.65
N PRO A 70 3.88 -7.55 19.38
CA PRO A 70 3.66 -6.11 19.28
C PRO A 70 4.93 -5.30 19.60
N GLU A 71 5.81 -5.78 20.47
CA GLU A 71 7.09 -5.17 20.80
C GLU A 71 8.02 -5.04 19.58
N HIS A 72 7.85 -5.90 18.58
CA HIS A 72 8.66 -5.93 17.37
C HIS A 72 8.02 -5.21 16.19
N PHE A 73 6.69 -5.09 16.13
CA PHE A 73 6.01 -4.56 14.94
C PHE A 73 5.27 -3.24 15.17
N SER A 74 4.92 -2.88 16.41
CA SER A 74 4.10 -1.68 16.68
C SER A 74 4.76 -0.38 16.21
N HIS A 75 6.09 -0.30 16.23
CA HIS A 75 6.81 0.91 15.80
C HIS A 75 6.70 1.19 14.30
N LEU A 76 6.37 0.18 13.49
CA LEU A 76 6.15 0.32 12.05
C LEU A 76 4.78 0.95 11.73
N VAL A 77 3.81 0.82 12.65
CA VAL A 77 2.48 1.41 12.54
C VAL A 77 2.58 2.92 12.72
N GLY A 78 2.43 3.67 11.62
CA GLY A 78 2.58 5.13 11.66
C GLY A 78 4.01 5.56 12.02
N HIS A 79 5.02 4.84 11.50
CA HIS A 79 6.43 5.13 11.73
C HIS A 79 6.75 6.62 11.54
N VAL A 80 7.66 7.17 12.35
CA VAL A 80 7.93 8.62 12.41
C VAL A 80 8.29 9.25 11.06
N ASN A 81 8.95 8.50 10.18
CA ASN A 81 9.33 8.97 8.84
C ASN A 81 8.20 8.88 7.80
N VAL A 82 7.13 8.12 8.09
CA VAL A 82 5.98 7.95 7.20
C VAL A 82 4.78 8.78 7.68
N ARG A 83 4.65 8.94 8.99
CA ARG A 83 3.55 9.65 9.65
C ARG A 83 3.23 11.03 9.05
N PRO A 84 4.20 11.89 8.68
CA PRO A 84 3.88 13.19 8.06
C PRO A 84 3.09 13.05 6.76
N PHE A 85 3.33 12.00 5.98
CA PHE A 85 2.60 11.74 4.73
C PHE A 85 1.18 11.23 5.00
N LEU A 86 1.03 10.31 5.97
CA LEU A 86 -0.29 9.81 6.36
C LEU A 86 -1.16 10.92 6.94
N GLU A 87 -0.62 11.74 7.84
CA GLU A 87 -1.35 12.88 8.41
C GLU A 87 -1.61 13.97 7.37
N GLY A 88 -0.70 14.19 6.42
CA GLY A 88 -0.88 15.12 5.32
C GLY A 88 -2.02 14.71 4.38
N MET A 89 -2.10 13.43 4.01
CA MET A 89 -3.11 12.91 3.09
C MET A 89 -4.46 12.62 3.76
N MET A 90 -4.45 12.02 4.94
CA MET A 90 -5.66 11.46 5.59
C MET A 90 -6.12 12.26 6.82
N GLY A 91 -5.33 13.25 7.24
CA GLY A 91 -5.52 13.95 8.51
C GLY A 91 -5.07 13.12 9.71
N LYS A 92 -5.24 13.69 10.91
CA LYS A 92 -4.74 13.09 12.18
C LYS A 92 -5.58 11.91 12.68
N GLN A 93 -6.76 11.68 12.10
CA GLN A 93 -7.69 10.64 12.51
C GLN A 93 -7.76 9.56 11.43
N CYS A 94 -6.70 8.77 11.34
CA CYS A 94 -6.65 7.55 10.53
C CYS A 94 -6.58 6.31 11.44
N GLN A 95 -7.07 5.17 10.95
CA GLN A 95 -7.02 3.90 11.67
C GLN A 95 -6.26 2.88 10.83
N LEU A 96 -5.50 2.02 11.51
CA LEU A 96 -4.87 0.88 10.86
C LEU A 96 -5.96 -0.12 10.46
N ARG A 97 -6.10 -0.38 9.16
CA ARG A 97 -7.04 -1.40 8.65
C ARG A 97 -6.47 -2.81 8.79
N SER A 98 -5.21 -2.99 8.40
CA SER A 98 -4.53 -4.28 8.41
C SER A 98 -3.02 -4.08 8.51
N PHE A 99 -2.33 -5.03 9.14
CA PHE A 99 -0.88 -5.12 9.15
C PHE A 99 -0.50 -6.49 8.59
N ARG A 100 0.24 -6.52 7.49
CA ARG A 100 0.60 -7.75 6.81
C ARG A 100 2.07 -7.74 6.42
N ALA A 101 2.77 -8.82 6.75
CA ALA A 101 4.11 -9.07 6.21
C ALA A 101 4.04 -10.12 5.10
N HIS A 102 4.98 -10.05 4.16
CA HIS A 102 5.06 -10.98 3.04
C HIS A 102 6.48 -11.53 2.89
N ILE A 103 6.56 -12.80 2.50
CA ILE A 103 7.79 -13.44 2.00
C ILE A 103 7.45 -14.08 0.66
N ASN A 104 8.32 -13.89 -0.33
CA ASN A 104 8.19 -14.53 -1.64
C ASN A 104 9.30 -15.58 -1.79
N PRO A 105 9.08 -16.85 -1.35
CA PRO A 105 10.07 -17.92 -1.44
C PRO A 105 10.43 -18.37 -2.87
N GLY A 106 9.70 -17.91 -3.89
CA GLY A 106 9.96 -18.18 -5.29
C GLY A 106 9.63 -16.98 -6.18
N PRO A 107 9.67 -17.14 -7.52
CA PRO A 107 9.25 -16.10 -8.45
C PRO A 107 7.84 -15.63 -8.11
N TYR A 108 7.69 -14.34 -7.88
CA TYR A 108 6.42 -13.73 -7.51
C TYR A 108 6.04 -12.68 -8.55
N LEU A 109 4.91 -12.92 -9.21
CA LEU A 109 4.20 -11.95 -10.02
C LEU A 109 2.75 -11.94 -9.56
N GLN A 110 2.33 -10.83 -8.97
CA GLN A 110 0.93 -10.67 -8.59
C GLN A 110 0.09 -10.34 -9.82
N GLU A 111 -1.11 -10.90 -9.89
CA GLU A 111 -2.13 -10.48 -10.85
C GLU A 111 -2.43 -8.98 -10.68
N TRP A 112 -2.84 -8.32 -11.76
CA TRP A 112 -3.39 -6.97 -11.64
C TRP A 112 -4.53 -6.97 -10.65
N HIS A 113 -4.50 -6.00 -9.74
CA HIS A 113 -5.50 -5.87 -8.70
C HIS A 113 -5.61 -4.42 -8.22
N MET A 114 -6.70 -4.16 -7.53
CA MET A 114 -6.83 -3.03 -6.62
C MET A 114 -6.89 -3.59 -5.20
N ASP A 115 -6.24 -2.94 -4.25
CA ASP A 115 -6.40 -3.33 -2.84
C ASP A 115 -7.83 -3.08 -2.34
N PHE A 116 -8.54 -2.14 -2.97
CA PHE A 116 -9.90 -1.72 -2.60
C PHE A 116 -10.84 -1.69 -3.82
N TYR A 117 -11.35 -2.83 -4.26
CA TYR A 117 -12.28 -2.92 -5.40
C TYR A 117 -13.60 -2.14 -5.19
N GLY A 118 -14.07 -2.01 -3.95
CA GLY A 118 -15.31 -1.29 -3.63
C GLY A 118 -15.20 0.23 -3.66
N TYR A 119 -14.00 0.80 -3.81
CA TYR A 119 -13.74 2.24 -3.63
C TYR A 119 -14.69 3.15 -4.43
N TRP A 120 -14.87 2.85 -5.73
CA TRP A 120 -15.71 3.64 -6.62
C TRP A 120 -17.20 3.55 -6.28
N GLU A 121 -17.66 2.37 -5.85
CA GLU A 121 -19.04 2.19 -5.40
C GLU A 121 -19.29 2.92 -4.08
N GLU A 122 -18.38 2.79 -3.12
CA GLU A 122 -18.45 3.48 -1.83
C GLU A 122 -18.44 5.00 -1.99
N GLN A 123 -17.63 5.53 -2.92
CA GLN A 123 -17.62 6.96 -3.26
C GLN A 123 -18.97 7.43 -3.80
N ARG A 124 -19.59 6.68 -4.72
CA ARG A 124 -20.94 7.00 -5.23
C ARG A 124 -22.01 6.89 -4.15
N ALA A 125 -21.92 5.88 -3.29
CA ALA A 125 -22.89 5.63 -2.23
C ALA A 125 -22.80 6.66 -1.09
N ALA A 126 -21.63 7.27 -0.86
CA ALA A 126 -21.42 8.22 0.23
C ALA A 126 -22.46 9.37 0.23
N HIS A 127 -22.83 9.87 -0.95
CA HIS A 127 -23.83 10.94 -1.10
C HIS A 127 -25.24 10.58 -0.63
N GLN A 128 -25.54 9.29 -0.44
CA GLN A 128 -26.85 8.82 0.02
C GLN A 128 -27.02 8.97 1.54
N TYR A 129 -25.94 9.23 2.28
CA TYR A 129 -25.93 9.25 3.74
C TYR A 129 -25.42 10.59 4.26
N ARG A 130 -26.05 11.11 5.32
CA ARG A 130 -25.83 12.49 5.80
C ARG A 130 -24.43 12.75 6.38
N PHE A 131 -23.77 11.72 6.88
CA PHE A 131 -22.50 11.84 7.61
C PHE A 131 -21.39 10.97 7.03
N THR A 132 -21.64 10.28 5.93
CA THR A 132 -20.63 9.42 5.30
C THR A 132 -19.70 10.28 4.46
N VAL A 133 -18.40 10.08 4.64
CA VAL A 133 -17.37 10.59 3.73
C VAL A 133 -16.92 9.45 2.82
N PRO A 134 -16.54 9.72 1.55
CA PRO A 134 -15.89 8.72 0.72
C PRO A 134 -14.69 8.11 1.46
N PRO A 135 -14.58 6.78 1.53
CA PRO A 135 -13.46 6.15 2.21
C PRO A 135 -12.17 6.42 1.46
N VAL A 136 -11.06 6.52 2.19
CA VAL A 136 -9.71 6.64 1.63
C VAL A 136 -8.84 5.58 2.30
N GLY A 137 -8.03 4.89 1.50
CA GLY A 137 -7.07 3.91 1.98
C GLY A 137 -5.69 4.23 1.42
N ILE A 138 -4.67 4.19 2.28
CA ILE A 138 -3.26 4.32 1.90
C ILE A 138 -2.53 3.11 2.45
N ASN A 139 -1.76 2.44 1.59
CA ASN A 139 -0.84 1.39 1.99
C ASN A 139 0.55 1.99 2.22
N THR A 140 1.17 1.57 3.32
CA THR A 140 2.59 1.81 3.57
C THR A 140 3.31 0.48 3.53
N THR A 141 4.19 0.31 2.55
CA THR A 141 4.97 -0.91 2.36
C THR A 141 6.42 -0.65 2.70
N TYR A 142 6.97 -1.40 3.64
CA TYR A 142 8.40 -1.39 3.96
C TYR A 142 9.09 -2.56 3.26
N TYR A 143 10.22 -2.28 2.60
CA TYR A 143 11.06 -3.30 2.00
C TYR A 143 12.17 -3.69 2.98
N PHE A 144 12.30 -5.00 3.23
CA PHE A 144 13.30 -5.53 4.16
C PHE A 144 14.49 -6.19 3.49
N GLN A 145 14.49 -6.23 2.17
CA GLN A 145 15.58 -6.73 1.34
C GLN A 145 15.52 -6.03 -0.01
N ASP A 146 16.68 -5.92 -0.67
CA ASP A 146 16.72 -5.51 -2.06
C ASP A 146 16.21 -6.65 -2.94
N ASN A 147 15.41 -6.30 -3.94
CA ASN A 147 15.05 -7.25 -4.99
C ASN A 147 16.05 -7.14 -6.15
N GLY A 148 16.29 -8.28 -6.83
CA GLY A 148 17.04 -8.28 -8.08
C GLY A 148 16.33 -7.47 -9.18
N PRO A 149 17.05 -7.08 -10.25
CA PRO A 149 16.42 -6.46 -11.42
C PRO A 149 15.29 -7.35 -11.97
N GLY A 150 14.07 -6.82 -12.04
CA GLY A 150 12.88 -7.55 -12.51
C GLY A 150 12.19 -8.44 -11.48
N ASP A 151 12.75 -8.60 -10.28
CA ASP A 151 12.16 -9.39 -9.20
C ASP A 151 11.29 -8.51 -8.30
N GLY A 152 10.05 -8.93 -8.02
CA GLY A 152 9.21 -8.34 -6.98
C GLY A 152 9.03 -6.81 -7.06
N GLN A 153 9.16 -6.22 -8.26
CA GLN A 153 8.93 -4.80 -8.48
C GLN A 153 7.43 -4.53 -8.49
N LEU A 154 7.00 -3.46 -7.82
CA LEU A 154 5.64 -2.98 -7.99
C LEU A 154 5.52 -2.33 -9.36
N LYS A 155 4.58 -2.85 -10.14
CA LYS A 155 4.17 -2.33 -11.44
C LYS A 155 2.81 -1.68 -11.24
N PHE A 156 2.68 -0.43 -11.65
CA PHE A 156 1.43 0.32 -11.53
C PHE A 156 0.89 0.64 -12.92
N VAL A 157 -0.41 0.87 -13.02
CA VAL A 157 -0.96 1.59 -14.17
C VAL A 157 -0.72 3.07 -13.92
N LYS A 158 -0.10 3.76 -14.87
CA LYS A 158 0.13 5.21 -14.77
C LYS A 158 -1.21 5.93 -14.59
N ASN A 159 -1.30 6.75 -13.55
CA ASN A 159 -2.54 7.43 -13.13
C ASN A 159 -3.70 6.47 -12.82
N GLY A 160 -3.43 5.19 -12.55
CA GLY A 160 -4.46 4.16 -12.34
C GLY A 160 -5.38 4.45 -11.14
N HIS A 161 -4.90 5.21 -10.15
CA HIS A 161 -5.70 5.67 -9.01
C HIS A 161 -6.77 6.70 -9.39
N LEU A 162 -6.67 7.32 -10.57
CA LEU A 162 -7.64 8.29 -11.10
C LEU A 162 -8.62 7.67 -12.10
N LEU A 163 -8.43 6.40 -12.45
CA LEU A 163 -9.17 5.73 -13.52
C LEU A 163 -10.06 4.63 -12.93
N GLU A 164 -11.37 4.73 -13.18
CA GLU A 164 -12.29 3.64 -12.88
C GLU A 164 -12.22 2.57 -13.99
N PRO A 165 -11.76 1.33 -13.71
CA PRO A 165 -11.60 0.31 -14.73
C PRO A 165 -12.97 -0.20 -15.24
N PRO A 166 -13.18 -0.34 -16.57
CA PRO A 166 -14.49 -0.66 -17.14
C PRO A 166 -15.00 -2.08 -16.83
N HIS A 167 -14.10 -3.02 -16.52
CA HIS A 167 -14.40 -4.44 -16.27
C HIS A 167 -14.67 -4.78 -14.80
N LEU A 168 -14.65 -3.77 -13.92
CA LEU A 168 -14.71 -3.95 -12.47
C LEU A 168 -16.12 -4.31 -11.95
N HIS A 169 -17.16 -3.83 -12.62
CA HIS A 169 -18.56 -3.90 -12.15
C HIS A 169 -19.39 -5.06 -12.74
N ALA A 170 -18.79 -5.91 -13.57
CA ALA A 170 -19.46 -7.14 -13.98
C ALA A 170 -19.68 -8.04 -12.75
N THR A 171 -20.77 -8.80 -12.72
CA THR A 171 -21.02 -9.80 -11.66
C THR A 171 -21.15 -11.18 -12.30
N PRO A 172 -20.15 -12.08 -12.16
CA PRO A 172 -18.84 -11.85 -11.52
C PRO A 172 -17.97 -10.86 -12.31
N MET A 173 -16.97 -10.28 -11.65
CA MET A 173 -16.02 -9.36 -12.28
C MET A 173 -15.39 -10.01 -13.51
N ASP A 174 -15.30 -9.27 -14.61
CA ASP A 174 -14.66 -9.73 -15.83
C ASP A 174 -13.14 -9.64 -15.66
N ARG A 175 -12.57 -10.63 -14.95
CA ARG A 175 -11.12 -10.70 -14.68
C ARG A 175 -10.28 -10.67 -15.96
N PRO A 176 -10.57 -11.45 -17.01
CA PRO A 176 -9.80 -11.40 -18.24
C PRO A 176 -9.84 -10.03 -18.93
N GLY A 177 -11.01 -9.39 -18.97
CA GLY A 177 -11.14 -8.03 -19.52
C GLY A 177 -10.38 -6.99 -18.68
N PHE A 178 -10.44 -7.09 -17.36
CA PHE A 178 -9.71 -6.22 -16.44
C PHE A 178 -8.19 -6.32 -16.64
N GLU A 179 -7.64 -7.54 -16.68
CA GLU A 179 -6.21 -7.76 -16.90
C GLU A 179 -5.76 -7.25 -18.27
N ALA A 180 -6.52 -7.54 -19.33
CA ALA A 180 -6.23 -7.05 -20.67
C ALA A 180 -6.25 -5.52 -20.75
N TRP A 181 -7.18 -4.88 -20.04
CA TRP A 181 -7.23 -3.42 -19.95
C TRP A 181 -6.00 -2.87 -19.23
N CYS A 182 -5.60 -3.45 -18.08
CA CYS A 182 -4.41 -3.03 -17.34
C CYS A 182 -3.14 -3.15 -18.18
N GLU A 183 -2.93 -4.27 -18.88
CA GLU A 183 -1.74 -4.46 -19.73
C GLU A 183 -1.68 -3.50 -20.93
N ALA A 184 -2.83 -3.00 -21.39
CA ALA A 184 -2.89 -2.04 -22.48
C ALA A 184 -2.58 -0.58 -22.05
N GLN A 185 -2.47 -0.30 -20.74
CA GLN A 185 -2.14 1.03 -20.23
C GLN A 185 -0.62 1.26 -20.19
N GLU A 186 -0.21 2.53 -20.04
CA GLU A 186 1.16 2.88 -19.67
C GLU A 186 1.42 2.47 -18.22
N HIS A 187 2.64 1.99 -17.93
CA HIS A 187 3.07 1.49 -16.61
C HIS A 187 4.25 2.28 -16.07
#